data_AF-Q5LNK0-F1
#
_entry.id   AF-Q5LNK0-F1
#
_cell.length_a   1.000
_cell.length_b   1.000
_cell.length_c   1.000
_cell.angle_alpha   90.00
_cell.angle_beta   90.00
_cell.angle_gamma   90.00
#
_symmetry.space_group_name_H-M   'P 1'
#
loop_
_entity.id
_entity.type
_entity.pdbx_description
1 polymer ?
#
loop_
_entity_poly.entity_id
_entity_poly.type
_entity_poly.pdbx_seq_one_letter_code
_entity_poly.pdbx_strand_id
1 'polypeptide(L)'
;MARVTVEDCVDKVPNRFELVLLAAHRAREISAGAAITVDRDNDKNPVVSLREIADETQSADDLRERLIEANQTQIEVDEPEEDQMALLMGAESDRPVEDDMSEERLLRALMEAQGQG
;
A
#
# COMPACT_ATOMS: atom_id res chain seq x y z
N MET A 1 14.66 -14.85 -35.64
CA MET A 1 15.02 -15.71 -34.50
C MET A 1 16.31 -15.20 -33.87
N ALA A 2 16.21 -14.21 -32.98
CA ALA A 2 17.31 -13.86 -32.09
C ALA A 2 17.30 -14.90 -30.96
N ARG A 3 18.32 -15.77 -30.88
CA ARG A 3 18.46 -16.64 -29.71
C ARG A 3 19.01 -15.77 -28.59
N VAL A 4 18.19 -15.51 -27.57
CA VAL A 4 18.72 -14.99 -26.31
C VAL A 4 19.54 -16.08 -25.64
N THR A 5 20.75 -15.74 -25.22
CA THR A 5 21.60 -16.65 -24.46
C THR A 5 21.41 -16.36 -22.98
N VAL A 6 21.61 -17.36 -22.12
CA VAL A 6 21.44 -17.15 -20.65
C VAL A 6 22.49 -16.15 -20.16
N GLU A 7 23.63 -16.09 -20.86
CA GLU A 7 24.73 -15.17 -20.68
C GLU A 7 24.27 -13.71 -20.76
N ASP A 8 23.44 -13.35 -21.76
CA ASP A 8 22.91 -11.98 -21.93
C ASP A 8 22.07 -11.54 -20.72
N CYS A 9 21.38 -12.47 -20.07
CA CYS A 9 20.55 -12.19 -18.90
C CYS A 9 21.36 -12.20 -17.59
N VAL A 10 22.38 -13.06 -17.47
CA VAL A 10 23.19 -13.20 -16.24
C VAL A 10 24.05 -11.96 -15.99
N ASP A 11 24.44 -11.24 -17.04
CA ASP A 11 25.12 -9.94 -16.90
C ASP A 11 24.23 -8.88 -16.23
N LYS A 12 22.90 -9.04 -16.29
CA LYS A 12 21.91 -8.13 -15.66
C LYS A 12 21.46 -8.63 -14.29
N VAL A 13 21.27 -9.94 -14.16
CA VAL A 13 20.88 -10.61 -12.91
C VAL A 13 21.86 -11.74 -12.62
N PRO A 14 22.95 -11.48 -11.85
CA PRO A 14 24.00 -12.46 -11.60
C PRO A 14 23.50 -13.75 -10.93
N ASN A 15 22.47 -13.63 -10.09
CA ASN A 15 21.86 -14.78 -9.45
C ASN A 15 20.86 -15.46 -10.39
N ARG A 16 21.21 -16.64 -10.89
CA ARG A 16 20.38 -17.43 -11.81
C ARG A 16 19.01 -17.82 -11.25
N PHE A 17 18.87 -18.00 -9.93
CA PHE A 17 17.58 -18.31 -9.33
C PHE A 17 16.68 -17.08 -9.30
N GLU A 18 17.25 -15.92 -8.98
CA GLU A 18 16.56 -14.65 -9.04
C GLU A 18 16.12 -14.32 -10.47
N LEU A 19 17.00 -14.53 -11.45
CA LEU A 19 16.67 -14.37 -12.87
C LEU A 19 15.44 -15.20 -13.26
N VAL A 20 15.39 -16.48 -12.86
CA VAL A 20 14.24 -17.35 -13.13
C VAL A 20 12.97 -16.82 -12.45
N LEU A 21 13.06 -16.36 -11.20
CA LEU A 21 11.91 -15.82 -10.47
C LEU A 21 11.35 -14.54 -11.13
N LEU A 22 12.22 -13.59 -11.48
CA LEU A 22 11.84 -12.34 -12.13
C LEU A 22 11.25 -12.60 -13.52
N ALA A 23 11.90 -13.44 -14.34
CA ALA A 23 11.39 -13.80 -15.66
C ALA A 23 10.05 -14.55 -15.58
N ALA A 24 9.86 -15.43 -14.58
CA ALA A 24 8.60 -16.13 -14.37
C ALA A 24 7.48 -15.19 -13.93
N HIS A 25 7.77 -14.25 -13.03
CA HIS A 25 6.82 -13.20 -12.63
C HIS A 25 6.40 -12.38 -13.85
N ARG A 26 7.37 -11.86 -14.61
CA ARG A 26 7.10 -11.10 -15.83
C ARG A 26 6.29 -11.88 -16.85
N ALA A 27 6.60 -13.16 -17.06
CA ALA A 27 5.86 -14.01 -17.98
C ALA A 27 4.38 -14.18 -17.57
N ARG A 28 4.08 -14.15 -16.27
CA ARG A 28 2.70 -14.17 -15.76
C ARG A 28 1.99 -12.84 -16.02
N GLU A 29 2.66 -11.70 -15.82
CA GLU A 29 2.09 -10.39 -16.17
C GLU A 29 1.71 -10.33 -17.66
N ILE A 30 2.60 -10.78 -18.55
CA ILE A 30 2.32 -10.86 -19.99
C ILE A 30 1.13 -11.79 -20.26
N SER A 31 1.05 -12.92 -19.54
CA SER A 31 -0.08 -13.84 -19.65
C SER A 31 -1.39 -13.23 -19.17
N ALA A 32 -1.34 -12.30 -18.21
CA ALA A 32 -2.48 -11.53 -17.71
C ALA A 32 -2.84 -10.33 -18.60
N GLY A 33 -2.09 -10.09 -19.69
CA GLY A 33 -2.37 -9.04 -20.66
C GLY A 33 -1.49 -7.79 -20.55
N ALA A 34 -0.43 -7.81 -19.74
CA ALA A 34 0.54 -6.72 -19.73
C ALA A 34 1.19 -6.55 -21.11
N ALA A 35 1.36 -5.29 -21.54
CA ALA A 35 2.01 -4.97 -22.79
C ALA A 35 3.48 -5.42 -22.77
N ILE A 36 3.95 -5.96 -23.90
CA ILE A 36 5.35 -6.33 -24.10
C ILE A 36 6.13 -5.15 -24.68
N THR A 37 7.40 -5.04 -24.33
CA THR A 37 8.29 -3.95 -24.76
C THR A 37 9.28 -4.35 -25.85
N VAL A 38 9.31 -5.64 -26.20
CA VAL A 38 10.14 -6.19 -27.29
C VAL A 38 9.26 -6.91 -28.32
N ASP A 39 9.73 -6.93 -29.57
CA ASP A 39 9.01 -7.61 -30.65
C ASP A 39 8.89 -9.11 -30.42
N ARG A 40 7.65 -9.64 -30.52
CA ARG A 40 7.37 -11.06 -30.36
C ARG A 40 7.66 -11.83 -31.65
N ASP A 41 8.75 -12.59 -31.66
CA ASP A 41 9.17 -13.42 -32.79
C ASP A 41 8.66 -14.87 -32.62
N ASN A 42 7.33 -15.04 -32.50
CA ASN A 42 6.68 -16.33 -32.16
C ASN A 42 7.14 -16.94 -30.82
N ASP A 43 7.76 -16.12 -29.97
CA ASP A 43 8.29 -16.52 -28.67
C ASP A 43 7.18 -16.70 -27.62
N LYS A 44 7.37 -17.69 -26.74
CA LYS A 44 6.53 -17.88 -25.55
C LYS A 44 6.83 -16.79 -24.52
N ASN A 45 5.84 -16.48 -23.66
CA ASN A 45 5.96 -15.43 -22.64
C ASN A 45 7.26 -15.52 -21.80
N PRO A 46 7.74 -16.69 -21.33
CA PRO A 46 9.01 -16.76 -20.60
C PRO A 46 10.23 -16.32 -21.42
N VAL A 47 10.25 -16.61 -22.72
CA VAL A 47 11.34 -16.21 -23.62
C VAL A 47 11.27 -14.72 -23.92
N VAL A 48 10.06 -14.19 -24.12
CA VAL A 48 9.85 -12.73 -24.26
C VAL A 48 10.34 -12.01 -23.00
N SER A 49 10.02 -12.50 -21.80
CA SER A 49 10.49 -11.91 -20.54
C SER A 49 12.01 -11.92 -20.39
N LEU A 50 12.69 -13.00 -20.78
CA LEU A 50 14.16 -13.05 -20.77
C LEU A 50 14.76 -12.03 -21.75
N ARG A 51 14.15 -11.85 -22.92
CA ARG A 51 14.56 -10.82 -23.88
C ARG A 51 14.32 -9.41 -23.36
N GLU A 52 13.17 -9.14 -22.72
CA GLU A 52 12.90 -7.84 -22.10
C GLU A 52 13.94 -7.48 -21.02
N ILE A 53 14.42 -8.48 -20.26
CA ILE A 53 15.48 -8.33 -19.25
C ILE A 53 16.85 -8.11 -19.91
N ALA A 54 17.20 -8.91 -20.94
CA ALA A 54 18.47 -8.78 -21.65
C ALA A 54 18.59 -7.43 -22.38
N ASP A 55 17.50 -6.97 -22.99
CA ASP A 55 17.40 -5.68 -23.68
C ASP A 55 17.18 -4.50 -22.70
N GLU A 56 17.11 -4.76 -21.39
CA GLU A 56 16.90 -3.78 -20.31
C GLU A 56 15.62 -2.93 -20.44
N THR A 57 14.69 -3.33 -21.30
CA THR A 57 13.36 -2.71 -21.40
C THR A 57 12.49 -2.99 -20.17
N GLN A 58 12.82 -4.04 -19.42
CA GLN A 58 12.32 -4.32 -18.08
C GLN A 58 13.52 -4.50 -17.15
N SER A 59 13.74 -3.55 -16.25
CA SER A 59 14.87 -3.63 -15.32
C SER A 59 14.63 -4.70 -14.25
N ALA A 60 15.72 -5.27 -13.73
CA ALA A 60 15.65 -6.25 -12.66
C ALA A 60 15.05 -5.66 -11.38
N ASP A 61 15.39 -4.41 -11.06
CA ASP A 61 14.91 -3.71 -9.86
C ASP A 61 13.40 -3.44 -9.93
N ASP A 62 12.89 -2.97 -11.08
CA ASP A 62 11.45 -2.72 -11.24
C ASP A 62 10.64 -4.02 -11.24
N LEU A 63 11.20 -5.10 -11.78
CA LEU A 63 10.59 -6.44 -11.72
C LEU A 63 10.58 -6.98 -10.29
N ARG A 64 11.64 -6.71 -9.53
CA ARG A 64 11.79 -7.14 -8.15
C ARG A 64 10.79 -6.42 -7.25
N GLU A 65 10.63 -5.12 -7.42
CA GLU A 65 9.66 -4.33 -6.65
C GLU A 65 8.24 -4.80 -6.92
N ARG A 66 7.84 -4.92 -8.20
CA ARG A 66 6.52 -5.45 -8.56
C ARG A 66 6.27 -6.87 -8.07
N LEU A 67 7.30 -7.72 -8.04
CA LEU A 67 7.19 -9.07 -7.47
C LEU A 67 6.98 -9.03 -5.95
N ILE A 68 7.60 -8.10 -5.23
CA ILE A 68 7.39 -7.90 -3.80
C ILE A 68 5.96 -7.43 -3.55
N GLU A 69 5.54 -6.36 -4.23
CA GLU A 69 4.18 -5.81 -4.13
C GLU A 69 3.11 -6.86 -4.42
N ALA A 70 3.29 -7.68 -5.46
CA ALA A 70 2.35 -8.73 -5.84
C ALA A 70 2.16 -9.82 -4.76
N ASN A 71 3.10 -9.96 -3.81
CA ASN A 71 3.00 -10.91 -2.70
C ASN A 71 2.66 -10.25 -1.34
N GLN A 72 2.68 -8.92 -1.26
CA GLN A 72 2.30 -8.15 -0.06
C GLN A 72 0.77 -8.06 0.08
N THR A 73 0.14 -9.19 0.43
CA THR A 73 -1.33 -9.27 0.61
C THR A 73 -1.87 -8.55 1.83
N GLN A 74 -1.01 -8.16 2.78
CA GLN A 74 -1.34 -7.42 4.00
C GLN A 74 -0.49 -6.16 4.02
N ILE A 75 -1.11 -4.99 3.86
CA ILE A 75 -0.46 -3.70 4.09
C ILE A 75 -0.74 -3.36 5.55
N GLU A 76 0.32 -3.26 6.35
CA GLU A 76 0.23 -2.68 7.68
C GLU A 76 -0.22 -1.23 7.48
N VAL A 77 -1.48 -0.95 7.86
CA VAL A 77 -1.94 0.43 7.99
C VAL A 77 -1.41 0.87 9.34
N ASP A 78 -0.45 1.79 9.34
CA ASP A 78 -0.01 2.43 10.58
C ASP A 78 -1.24 3.05 11.25
N GLU A 79 -1.70 2.46 12.35
CA GLU A 79 -2.66 3.12 13.21
C GLU A 79 -1.97 4.35 13.81
N PRO A 80 -2.63 5.53 13.83
CA PRO A 80 -2.07 6.66 14.54
C PRO A 80 -1.86 6.26 16.00
N GLU A 81 -0.67 6.54 16.53
CA GLU A 81 -0.37 6.33 17.95
C GLU A 81 -1.47 6.95 18.82
N GLU A 82 -1.83 6.30 19.94
CA GLU A 82 -2.94 6.74 20.81
C GLU A 82 -2.82 8.23 21.20
N ASP A 83 -1.61 8.73 21.38
CA ASP A 83 -1.31 10.13 21.66
C ASP A 83 -1.71 11.08 20.51
N GLN A 84 -1.53 10.66 19.26
CA GLN A 84 -1.95 11.42 18.08
C GLN A 84 -3.47 11.42 17.94
N MET A 85 -4.12 10.29 18.22
CA MET A 85 -5.58 10.20 18.22
C MET A 85 -6.20 11.03 19.35
N ALA A 86 -5.58 11.01 20.54
CA ALA A 86 -5.97 11.84 21.67
C ALA A 86 -5.79 13.33 21.36
N LEU A 87 -4.74 13.72 20.62
CA LEU A 87 -4.56 15.09 20.16
C LEU A 87 -5.62 15.51 19.13
N LEU A 88 -5.96 14.64 18.18
CA LEU A 88 -7.00 14.88 17.18
C LEU A 88 -8.39 15.03 17.83
N MET A 89 -8.70 14.19 18.82
CA MET A 89 -9.98 14.19 19.55
C MET A 89 -10.04 15.26 20.65
N GLY A 90 -8.90 15.59 21.27
CA GLY A 90 -8.81 16.43 22.47
C GLY A 90 -9.02 17.93 22.25
N ALA A 91 -9.17 18.38 21.00
CA ALA A 91 -9.53 19.77 20.73
C ALA A 91 -11.02 20.09 21.01
N GLU A 92 -11.87 19.07 21.12
CA GLU A 92 -13.31 19.25 21.34
C GLU A 92 -13.71 18.89 22.78
N SER A 93 -13.65 19.92 23.63
CA SER A 93 -14.63 20.21 24.68
C SER A 93 -14.75 19.24 25.86
N ASP A 94 -13.81 19.34 26.80
CA ASP A 94 -14.18 19.38 28.23
C ASP A 94 -14.31 20.85 28.65
N ARG A 95 -15.23 21.58 27.99
CA ARG A 95 -15.69 22.85 28.54
C ARG A 95 -16.89 22.50 29.41
N PRO A 96 -16.88 22.81 30.72
CA PRO A 96 -18.09 22.66 31.50
C PRO A 96 -19.20 23.43 30.78
N VAL A 97 -20.37 22.80 30.66
CA VAL A 97 -21.58 23.49 30.21
C VAL A 97 -21.69 24.73 31.11
N GLU A 98 -21.52 25.93 30.54
CA GLU A 98 -21.83 27.15 31.27
C GLU A 98 -23.33 27.05 31.60
N ASP A 99 -23.62 26.84 32.88
CA ASP A 99 -24.99 26.78 33.35
C ASP A 99 -25.57 28.20 33.27
N ASP A 100 -26.21 28.51 32.14
CA ASP A 100 -26.88 29.80 31.88
C ASP A 100 -28.10 30.04 32.81
N MET A 101 -28.33 29.16 33.79
CA MET A 101 -29.29 29.43 34.85
C MET A 101 -28.76 30.56 35.73
N SER A 102 -29.32 31.76 35.55
CA SER A 102 -29.13 32.85 36.52
C SER A 102 -29.38 32.33 37.94
N GLU A 103 -28.54 32.74 38.89
CA GLU A 103 -28.58 32.30 40.30
C GLU A 103 -30.02 32.30 40.87
N GLU A 104 -30.82 33.28 40.46
CA GLU A 104 -32.22 33.43 40.83
C GLU A 104 -33.13 32.28 40.36
N ARG A 105 -32.90 31.71 39.17
CA ARG A 105 -33.65 30.54 38.67
C ARG A 105 -33.29 29.28 39.45
N LEU A 106 -32.00 29.10 39.76
CA LEU A 106 -31.54 27.97 40.57
C LEU A 106 -32.11 28.01 41.99
N LEU A 107 -32.06 29.18 42.63
CA LEU A 107 -32.66 29.39 43.96
C LEU A 107 -34.16 29.12 43.96
N ARG A 108 -34.88 29.55 42.92
CA ARG A 108 -36.33 29.32 42.80
C ARG A 108 -36.66 27.83 42.69
N ALA A 109 -35.92 27.08 41.86
CA ALA A 109 -36.10 25.64 41.71
C ALA A 109 -35.84 24.87 43.02
N LEU A 110 -34.81 25.27 43.79
CA LEU A 110 -34.51 24.67 45.09
C LEU A 110 -35.58 24.96 46.13
N MET A 111 -36.11 26.19 46.18
CA MET A 111 -37.19 26.57 47.08
C MET A 111 -38.49 25.84 46.76
N GLU A 112 -38.82 25.67 45.48
CA GLU A 112 -39.99 24.90 45.03
C GLU A 112 -39.88 23.41 45.43
N ALA A 113 -38.68 22.82 45.33
CA ALA A 113 -38.43 21.44 45.72
C ALA A 113 -38.54 21.20 47.25
N GLN A 114 -38.21 22.21 48.07
CA GLN A 114 -38.33 22.11 49.54
C GLN A 114 -39.73 22.43 50.07
N GLY A 115 -40.59 23.08 49.27
CA GLY A 115 -41.93 23.54 49.69
C GLY A 115 -43.04 22.50 49.65
N GLN A 116 -42.77 21.23 49.30
CA GLN A 116 -43.74 20.14 49.38
C GLN A 116 -43.43 19.23 50.58
N GLY A 117 -43.80 19.69 51.77
CA GLY A 117 -43.90 18.94 53.02
C GLY A 117 -44.98 19.55 53.89
#